data_AF-A0A7V6W638-F1
#
_entry.id   AF-A0A7V6W638-F1
#
_cell.length_a   1.000
_cell.length_b   1.000
_cell.length_c   1.000
_cell.angle_alpha   90.00
_cell.angle_beta   90.00
_cell.angle_gamma   90.00
#
_symmetry.space_group_name_H-M   'P 1'
#
loop_
_entity.id
_entity.type
_entity.pdbx_description
1 polymer ?
#
loop_
_entity_poly.entity_id
_entity_poly.type
_entity_poly.pdbx_seq_one_letter_code
_entity_poly.pdbx_strand_id
1 'polypeptide(L)'
;MEKSREFLKTFNLQIIEQMKRDDIKLIGDISLDYASYQRLEDALSDLLKVDFRYYSELYKESLILLLVKNAERHYGGSFWEHLKINFNLNQRSFTRDLFLEVCELYGFPIFETEAKEGYRIITPYICHSGIPNDELPDFFTVFENYFDNGNVQAFLNQLDQRPYLVRRHTARFLDYLAANRYPFLLQWDEVTNVYSDDMTVEDAYIQLKTSFEGEPILVPLRFIKRYIDWQKTPSEQPGKKSTKRHRYRSPQIALDLDARCLVLNIPEQEIPIDLVSGYRDKLIWIIEYAGEISRVETYIYKNVLTNKHLTDAISLKLRQPTSLDDDLSLIGVQAYINDINQYLHSWDLPFAPEDYIVFDDSGKIVHSNRISKKNVILFAAEHLKVISGEAYHDSVVFWPNYRLHSIAFGDLEAVTVENSISGKTYAIEKKLGPNIPELRGGIVFQNN
;
A
#
# COMPACT_ATOMS: atom_id res chain seq x y z
N MET A 1 0.76 -7.59 41.68
CA MET A 1 2.19 -7.83 41.97
C MET A 1 2.55 -9.30 42.20
N GLU A 2 2.24 -9.95 43.32
CA GLU A 2 2.68 -11.35 43.55
C GLU A 2 2.05 -12.33 42.53
N LYS A 3 0.74 -12.20 42.28
CA LYS A 3 0.03 -12.91 41.21
C LYS A 3 0.60 -12.62 39.81
N SER A 4 0.97 -11.36 39.53
CA SER A 4 1.55 -10.92 38.26
C SER A 4 2.94 -11.57 38.04
N ARG A 5 3.74 -11.67 39.11
CA ARG A 5 5.07 -12.30 39.10
C ARG A 5 4.97 -13.82 38.91
N GLU A 6 4.07 -14.50 39.61
CA GLU A 6 3.88 -15.94 39.47
C GLU A 6 3.39 -16.31 38.06
N PHE A 7 2.44 -15.52 37.54
CA PHE A 7 1.97 -15.66 36.17
C PHE A 7 3.11 -15.48 35.16
N LEU A 8 3.86 -14.37 35.22
CA LEU A 8 4.94 -14.11 34.26
C LEU A 8 6.06 -15.14 34.35
N LYS A 9 6.40 -15.64 35.53
CA LYS A 9 7.37 -16.71 35.68
C LYS A 9 6.96 -17.96 34.92
N THR A 10 5.71 -18.40 35.09
CA THR A 10 5.19 -19.59 34.41
C THR A 10 5.05 -19.35 32.91
N PHE A 11 4.51 -18.20 32.53
CA PHE A 11 4.26 -17.83 31.15
C PHE A 11 5.56 -17.66 30.35
N ASN A 12 6.57 -17.00 30.92
CA ASN A 12 7.86 -16.81 30.25
C ASN A 12 8.54 -18.14 29.95
N LEU A 13 8.48 -19.10 30.88
CA LEU A 13 9.00 -20.45 30.64
C LEU A 13 8.28 -21.14 29.48
N GLN A 14 6.96 -20.99 29.37
CA GLN A 14 6.21 -21.53 28.23
C GLN A 14 6.65 -20.88 26.91
N ILE A 15 6.87 -19.56 26.89
CA ILE A 15 7.34 -18.85 25.69
C ILE A 15 8.75 -19.29 25.31
N ILE A 16 9.65 -19.47 26.28
CA ILE A 16 10.99 -20.01 26.04
C ILE A 16 10.91 -21.38 25.36
N GLU A 17 10.07 -22.28 25.86
CA GLU A 17 9.92 -23.62 25.27
C GLU A 17 9.31 -23.55 23.86
N GLN A 18 8.41 -22.60 23.58
CA GLN A 18 7.91 -22.38 22.22
C GLN A 18 9.00 -21.84 21.29
N MET A 19 9.78 -20.85 21.71
CA MET A 19 10.85 -20.24 20.90
C MET A 19 11.95 -21.23 20.51
N LYS A 20 12.15 -22.30 21.28
CA LYS A 20 13.12 -23.36 20.98
C LYS A 20 12.66 -24.37 19.91
N ARG A 21 11.39 -24.35 19.52
CA ARG A 21 10.86 -25.34 18.58
C ARG A 21 11.33 -25.04 17.15
N ASP A 22 11.73 -26.07 16.43
CA ASP A 22 12.24 -25.95 15.07
C ASP A 22 11.22 -25.43 14.05
N ASP A 23 9.92 -25.58 14.34
CA ASP A 23 8.83 -25.08 13.49
C ASP A 23 8.50 -23.60 13.71
N ILE A 24 9.02 -22.97 14.77
CA ILE A 24 8.89 -21.53 15.00
C ILE A 24 10.04 -20.83 14.28
N LYS A 25 9.71 -20.01 13.28
CA LYS A 25 10.70 -19.28 12.48
C LYS A 25 10.71 -17.79 12.82
N LEU A 26 9.57 -17.24 13.19
CA LEU A 26 9.39 -15.89 13.69
C LEU A 26 8.74 -15.91 15.08
N ILE A 27 9.00 -14.88 15.87
CA ILE A 27 8.34 -14.71 17.17
C ILE A 27 6.81 -14.60 17.01
N GLY A 28 6.35 -14.06 15.87
CA GLY A 28 4.93 -14.00 15.53
C GLY A 28 4.26 -15.35 15.30
N ASP A 29 5.02 -16.43 15.07
CA ASP A 29 4.44 -17.78 14.86
C ASP A 29 3.89 -18.37 16.17
N ILE A 30 4.35 -17.86 17.32
CA ILE A 30 3.85 -18.27 18.63
C ILE A 30 2.41 -17.80 18.80
N SER A 31 1.46 -18.73 18.86
CA SER A 31 0.05 -18.37 19.04
C SER A 31 -0.20 -17.74 20.40
N LEU A 32 -0.97 -16.65 20.41
CA LEU A 32 -1.41 -15.99 21.62
C LEU A 32 -2.82 -15.46 21.37
N ASP A 33 -3.80 -15.98 22.11
CA ASP A 33 -5.17 -15.49 22.05
C ASP A 33 -5.29 -14.08 22.69
N TYR A 34 -6.41 -13.42 22.47
CA TYR A 34 -6.60 -12.04 22.95
C TYR A 34 -6.67 -11.92 24.49
N ALA A 35 -7.26 -12.91 25.18
CA ALA A 35 -7.35 -12.88 26.64
C ALA A 35 -5.96 -13.10 27.28
N SER A 36 -5.19 -14.04 26.75
CA SER A 36 -3.80 -14.28 27.15
C SER A 36 -2.91 -13.08 26.85
N TYR A 37 -3.10 -12.41 25.70
CA TYR A 37 -2.43 -11.15 25.37
C TYR A 37 -2.72 -10.05 26.41
N GLN A 38 -4.00 -9.82 26.73
CA GLN A 38 -4.38 -8.79 27.72
C GLN A 38 -3.81 -9.10 29.10
N ARG A 39 -3.85 -10.37 29.53
CA ARG A 39 -3.31 -10.79 30.83
C ARG A 39 -1.78 -10.63 30.89
N LEU A 40 -1.10 -10.92 29.79
CA LEU A 40 0.34 -10.70 29.63
C LEU A 40 0.68 -9.21 29.75
N GLU A 41 -0.05 -8.37 29.03
CA GLU A 41 0.12 -6.92 29.06
C GLU A 41 -0.11 -6.34 30.46
N ASP A 42 -1.17 -6.77 31.15
CA ASP A 42 -1.48 -6.33 32.52
C ASP A 42 -0.38 -6.72 33.50
N ALA A 43 0.09 -7.97 33.44
CA ALA A 43 1.12 -8.46 34.33
C ALA A 43 2.47 -7.75 34.09
N LEU A 44 2.83 -7.48 32.84
CA LEU A 44 4.03 -6.71 32.50
C LEU A 44 3.88 -5.24 32.90
N SER A 45 2.73 -4.62 32.66
CA SER A 45 2.46 -3.23 33.08
C SER A 45 2.60 -3.05 34.59
N ASP A 46 2.09 -3.99 35.39
CA ASP A 46 2.24 -3.98 36.85
C ASP A 46 3.70 -3.99 37.29
N LEU A 47 4.51 -4.89 36.74
CA LEU A 47 5.90 -5.09 37.20
C LEU A 47 6.85 -4.03 36.63
N LEU A 48 6.72 -3.68 35.34
CA LEU A 48 7.59 -2.71 34.68
C LEU A 48 7.45 -1.29 35.25
N LYS A 49 6.30 -0.96 35.85
CA LYS A 49 6.12 0.31 36.60
C LYS A 49 6.95 0.37 37.88
N VAL A 50 7.28 -0.78 38.47
CA VAL A 50 8.07 -0.86 39.72
C VAL A 50 9.57 -0.74 39.41
N ASP A 51 10.06 -1.58 38.50
CA ASP A 51 11.45 -1.53 38.04
C ASP A 51 11.52 -2.02 36.60
N PHE A 52 11.48 -1.07 35.67
CA PHE A 52 11.46 -1.37 34.24
C PHE A 52 12.63 -2.26 33.84
N ARG A 53 13.86 -1.90 34.22
CA ARG A 53 15.06 -2.56 33.71
C ARG A 53 15.15 -3.98 34.23
N TYR A 54 14.98 -4.17 35.53
CA TYR A 54 15.06 -5.49 36.16
C TYR A 54 14.01 -6.45 35.57
N TYR A 55 12.74 -6.04 35.47
CA TYR A 55 11.68 -6.93 35.00
C TYR A 55 11.68 -7.12 33.48
N SER A 56 12.14 -6.13 32.71
CA SER A 56 12.37 -6.30 31.27
C SER A 56 13.46 -7.33 30.99
N GLU A 57 14.58 -7.34 31.73
CA GLU A 57 15.62 -8.36 31.57
C GLU A 57 15.14 -9.75 32.01
N LEU A 58 14.44 -9.80 33.15
CA LEU A 58 13.98 -11.07 33.75
C LEU A 58 12.92 -11.78 32.92
N TYR A 59 12.05 -11.04 32.22
CA TYR A 59 10.94 -11.57 31.42
C TYR A 59 11.02 -11.13 29.96
N LYS A 60 12.24 -11.05 29.41
CA LYS A 60 12.48 -10.50 28.08
C LYS A 60 11.73 -11.23 26.97
N GLU A 61 11.64 -12.55 26.98
CA GLU A 61 10.90 -13.31 25.96
C GLU A 61 9.41 -12.94 25.96
N SER A 62 8.81 -12.82 27.14
CA SER A 62 7.41 -12.38 27.30
C SER A 62 7.19 -10.95 26.84
N LEU A 63 8.11 -10.03 27.17
CA LEU A 63 8.05 -8.63 26.72
C LEU A 63 8.17 -8.54 25.20
N ILE A 64 9.10 -9.28 24.60
CA ILE A 64 9.31 -9.28 23.15
C ILE A 64 8.12 -9.90 22.42
N LEU A 65 7.57 -11.01 22.92
CA LEU A 65 6.36 -11.59 22.37
C LEU A 65 5.19 -10.58 22.43
N LEU A 66 5.02 -9.88 23.56
CA LEU A 66 3.99 -8.84 23.68
C LEU A 66 4.14 -7.78 22.58
N LEU A 67 5.35 -7.28 22.35
CA LEU A 67 5.61 -6.24 21.34
C LEU A 67 5.38 -6.72 19.91
N VAL A 68 5.79 -7.95 19.58
CA VAL A 68 5.51 -8.57 18.27
C VAL A 68 4.01 -8.79 18.09
N LYS A 69 3.31 -9.24 19.13
CA LYS A 69 1.86 -9.47 19.12
C LYS A 69 1.05 -8.18 19.08
N ASN A 70 1.58 -7.09 19.62
CA ASN A 70 1.07 -5.75 19.44
C ASN A 70 1.23 -5.30 17.98
N ALA A 71 2.40 -5.51 17.36
CA ALA A 71 2.61 -5.20 15.94
C ALA A 71 1.67 -5.99 15.02
N GLU A 72 1.39 -7.26 15.35
CA GLU A 72 0.46 -8.11 14.62
C GLU A 72 -0.99 -7.60 14.66
N ARG A 73 -1.40 -7.01 15.79
CA ARG A 73 -2.79 -6.58 16.06
C ARG A 73 -3.07 -5.11 15.74
N HIS A 74 -2.06 -4.26 15.89
CA HIS A 74 -2.23 -2.81 15.93
C HIS A 74 -1.18 -2.11 15.05
N TYR A 75 -1.10 -2.57 13.80
CA TYR A 75 -0.18 -2.02 12.82
C TYR A 75 -0.57 -0.59 12.38
N GLY A 76 -1.85 -0.23 12.46
CA GLY A 76 -2.34 1.12 12.19
C GLY A 76 -2.19 2.09 13.38
N GLY A 77 -1.76 3.32 13.09
CA GLY A 77 -1.63 4.39 14.10
C GLY A 77 -0.34 4.32 14.93
N SER A 78 -0.41 4.71 16.21
CA SER A 78 0.75 4.79 17.09
C SER A 78 1.00 3.46 17.81
N PHE A 79 2.01 2.70 17.36
CA PHE A 79 2.37 1.39 17.92
C PHE A 79 2.47 1.36 19.46
N TRP A 80 3.03 2.39 20.07
CA TRP A 80 3.24 2.45 21.52
C TRP A 80 1.98 2.83 22.31
N GLU A 81 1.00 3.49 21.69
CA GLU A 81 -0.24 3.93 22.37
C GLU A 81 -1.21 2.78 22.61
N HIS A 82 -1.09 1.70 21.83
CA HIS A 82 -1.89 0.49 22.00
C HIS A 82 -1.42 -0.39 23.16
N LEU A 83 -0.33 0.01 23.84
CA LEU A 83 0.21 -0.66 25.00
C LEU A 83 -0.19 0.07 26.29
N LYS A 84 -0.60 -0.68 27.32
CA LYS A 84 -0.77 -0.17 28.70
C LYS A 84 0.54 0.27 29.37
N ILE A 85 1.67 0.08 28.70
CA ILE A 85 3.01 0.43 29.18
C ILE A 85 3.49 1.65 28.40
N ASN A 86 3.73 2.76 29.10
CA ASN A 86 4.28 3.94 28.48
C ASN A 86 5.81 3.88 28.47
N PHE A 87 6.39 3.54 27.32
CA PHE A 87 7.84 3.51 27.14
C PHE A 87 8.37 4.89 26.76
N ASN A 88 9.30 5.43 27.54
CA ASN A 88 10.12 6.57 27.13
C ASN A 88 11.21 6.15 26.13
N LEU A 89 11.91 7.13 25.52
CA LEU A 89 12.89 6.87 24.46
C LEU A 89 14.04 5.92 24.88
N ASN A 90 14.52 6.06 26.12
CA ASN A 90 15.60 5.21 26.65
C ASN A 90 15.10 3.78 26.86
N GLN A 91 13.89 3.63 27.40
CA GLN A 91 13.25 2.33 27.57
C GLN A 91 12.98 1.64 26.23
N ARG A 92 12.55 2.38 25.20
CA ARG A 92 12.37 1.85 23.83
C ARG A 92 13.68 1.32 23.25
N SER A 93 14.76 2.07 23.44
CA SER A 93 16.10 1.66 22.97
C SER A 93 16.59 0.42 23.71
N PHE A 94 16.39 0.37 25.03
CA PHE A 94 16.71 -0.80 25.84
C PHE A 94 15.94 -2.05 25.40
N THR A 95 14.63 -1.93 25.15
CA THR A 95 13.83 -3.08 24.70
C THR A 95 14.25 -3.57 23.32
N ARG A 96 14.72 -2.68 22.43
CA ARG A 96 15.33 -3.09 21.15
C ARG A 96 16.59 -3.94 21.39
N ASP A 97 17.42 -3.58 22.35
CA ASP A 97 18.64 -4.35 22.64
C ASP A 97 18.28 -5.74 23.19
N LEU A 98 17.29 -5.82 24.09
CA LEU A 98 16.73 -7.11 24.54
C LEU A 98 16.13 -7.94 23.41
N PHE A 99 15.50 -7.29 22.43
CA PHE A 99 14.97 -7.98 21.25
C PHE A 99 16.08 -8.62 20.43
N LEU A 100 17.18 -7.91 20.20
CA LEU A 100 18.34 -8.45 19.49
C LEU A 100 18.95 -9.63 20.26
N GLU A 101 19.08 -9.52 21.57
CA GLU A 101 19.54 -10.64 22.41
C GLU A 101 18.63 -11.87 22.29
N VAL A 102 17.30 -11.69 22.33
CA VAL A 102 16.34 -12.80 22.17
C VAL A 102 16.49 -13.40 20.78
N CYS A 103 16.62 -12.58 19.73
CA CYS A 103 16.78 -13.10 18.38
C CYS A 103 18.08 -13.91 18.23
N GLU A 104 19.20 -13.40 18.73
CA GLU A 104 20.48 -14.11 18.71
C GLU A 104 20.42 -15.42 19.50
N LEU A 105 19.77 -15.42 20.68
CA LEU A 105 19.67 -16.59 21.54
C LEU A 105 18.91 -17.76 20.89
N TYR A 106 17.86 -17.46 20.12
CA TYR A 106 16.99 -18.47 19.50
C TYR A 106 17.23 -18.60 17.98
N GLY A 107 18.23 -17.93 17.42
CA GLY A 107 18.56 -18.01 15.99
C GLY A 107 17.53 -17.36 15.07
N PHE A 108 16.76 -16.41 15.58
CA PHE A 108 15.76 -15.66 14.80
C PHE A 108 16.40 -14.53 13.97
N PRO A 109 15.78 -14.16 12.84
CA PRO A 109 16.26 -13.04 12.00
C PRO A 109 16.20 -11.70 12.74
N ILE A 110 17.25 -10.89 12.64
CA ILE A 110 17.28 -9.54 13.28
C ILE A 110 16.75 -8.41 12.38
N PHE A 111 16.50 -8.68 11.09
CA PHE A 111 16.00 -7.71 10.10
C PHE A 111 16.80 -6.39 10.05
N GLU A 112 18.14 -6.50 10.02
CA GLU A 112 19.02 -5.34 10.14
C GLU A 112 18.87 -4.36 8.96
N THR A 113 18.70 -4.87 7.74
CA THR A 113 18.51 -4.04 6.54
C THR A 113 17.20 -3.27 6.61
N GLU A 114 16.10 -3.93 6.96
CA GLU A 114 14.79 -3.31 7.13
C GLU A 114 14.79 -2.31 8.28
N ALA A 115 15.49 -2.62 9.38
CA ALA A 115 15.65 -1.71 10.51
C ALA A 115 16.46 -0.45 10.15
N LYS A 116 17.43 -0.55 9.23
CA LYS A 116 18.18 0.60 8.68
C LYS A 116 17.32 1.45 7.75
N GLU A 117 16.45 0.81 6.97
CA GLU A 117 15.54 1.50 6.04
C GLU A 117 14.31 2.11 6.74
N GLY A 118 13.89 1.55 7.88
CA GLY A 118 12.70 1.95 8.63
C GLY A 118 12.96 2.52 10.02
N TYR A 119 11.98 2.36 10.92
CA TYR A 119 12.12 2.74 12.32
C TYR A 119 12.95 1.68 13.04
N ARG A 120 14.23 1.96 13.24
CA ARG A 120 15.22 1.06 13.85
C ARG A 120 14.74 0.30 15.09
N ILE A 121 13.82 0.86 15.88
CA ILE A 121 13.29 0.23 17.10
C ILE A 121 12.08 -0.67 16.80
N ILE A 122 11.13 -0.25 15.96
CA ILE A 122 9.82 -0.93 15.83
C ILE A 122 9.78 -1.88 14.64
N THR A 123 10.50 -1.55 13.56
CA THR A 123 10.53 -2.33 12.33
C THR A 123 10.86 -3.81 12.56
N PRO A 124 11.80 -4.19 13.45
CA PRO A 124 12.04 -5.59 13.75
C PRO A 124 10.81 -6.33 14.32
N TYR A 125 10.05 -5.72 15.24
CA TYR A 125 8.82 -6.32 15.79
C TYR A 125 7.77 -6.55 14.71
N ILE A 126 7.62 -5.58 13.80
CA ILE A 126 6.71 -5.67 12.66
C ILE A 126 7.14 -6.81 11.73
N CYS A 127 8.42 -6.91 11.41
CA CYS A 127 8.92 -7.99 10.55
C CYS A 127 8.67 -9.37 11.17
N HIS A 128 8.85 -9.49 12.49
CA HIS A 128 8.52 -10.71 13.24
C HIS A 128 7.04 -11.02 13.33
N SER A 129 6.16 -10.03 13.12
CA SER A 129 4.72 -10.24 13.11
C SER A 129 4.20 -10.86 11.80
N GLY A 130 5.04 -10.97 10.76
CA GLY A 130 4.63 -11.41 9.42
C GLY A 130 3.72 -10.38 8.74
N ILE A 131 2.56 -10.82 8.25
CA ILE A 131 1.50 -9.94 7.74
C ILE A 131 0.56 -9.56 8.91
N PRO A 132 0.43 -8.27 9.27
CA PRO A 132 -0.50 -7.85 10.32
C PRO A 132 -1.95 -8.20 10.02
N ASN A 133 -2.77 -8.38 11.06
CA ASN A 133 -4.15 -8.85 10.89
C ASN A 133 -5.01 -7.91 10.03
N ASP A 134 -4.82 -6.60 10.16
CA ASP A 134 -5.59 -5.60 9.41
C ASP A 134 -5.22 -5.55 7.92
N GLU A 135 -4.05 -6.08 7.56
CA GLU A 135 -3.53 -6.13 6.19
C GLU A 135 -3.73 -7.51 5.53
N LEU A 136 -4.16 -8.53 6.29
CA LEU A 136 -4.46 -9.86 5.76
C LEU A 136 -5.54 -9.86 4.66
N PRO A 137 -6.60 -9.04 4.71
CA PRO A 137 -7.55 -8.93 3.59
C PRO A 137 -6.92 -8.53 2.27
N ASP A 138 -5.90 -7.66 2.27
CA ASP A 138 -5.16 -7.30 1.06
C ASP A 138 -4.36 -8.48 0.52
N PHE A 139 -3.74 -9.27 1.41
CA PHE A 139 -3.10 -10.54 1.06
C PHE A 139 -4.12 -11.49 0.40
N PHE A 140 -5.24 -11.78 1.07
CA PHE A 140 -6.29 -12.68 0.55
C PHE A 140 -6.79 -12.26 -0.83
N THR A 141 -7.07 -10.96 -1.00
CA THR A 141 -7.56 -10.37 -2.26
C THR A 141 -6.58 -10.60 -3.41
N VAL A 142 -5.26 -10.48 -3.18
CA VAL A 142 -4.28 -10.70 -4.26
C VAL A 142 -4.28 -12.16 -4.70
N PHE A 143 -4.44 -13.10 -3.76
CA PHE A 143 -4.43 -14.53 -4.07
C PHE A 143 -5.69 -15.00 -4.77
N GLU A 144 -6.88 -14.57 -4.35
CA GLU A 144 -8.13 -14.90 -5.06
C GLU A 144 -8.13 -14.39 -6.50
N ASN A 145 -7.70 -13.14 -6.72
CA ASN A 145 -7.65 -12.56 -8.06
C ASN A 145 -6.67 -13.30 -9.00
N TYR A 146 -5.69 -14.00 -8.42
CA TYR A 146 -4.63 -14.65 -9.17
C TYR A 146 -4.93 -16.12 -9.49
N PHE A 147 -5.39 -16.89 -8.50
CA PHE A 147 -5.65 -18.33 -8.66
C PHE A 147 -6.88 -18.65 -9.52
N ASP A 148 -7.76 -17.68 -9.74
CA ASP A 148 -8.81 -17.75 -10.76
C ASP A 148 -8.25 -17.98 -12.20
N ASN A 149 -6.95 -17.71 -12.46
CA ASN A 149 -6.39 -17.69 -13.83
C ASN A 149 -4.95 -18.24 -14.01
N GLY A 150 -4.29 -18.81 -12.99
CA GLY A 150 -2.89 -19.27 -13.10
C GLY A 150 -2.43 -20.24 -12.00
N ASN A 151 -1.26 -20.89 -12.18
CA ASN A 151 -0.66 -21.79 -11.18
C ASN A 151 0.33 -21.04 -10.24
N VAL A 152 0.65 -21.64 -9.08
CA VAL A 152 1.55 -21.06 -8.06
C VAL A 152 2.92 -20.65 -8.62
N GLN A 153 3.49 -21.44 -9.52
CA GLN A 153 4.79 -21.13 -10.11
C GLN A 153 4.74 -19.86 -10.97
N ALA A 154 3.68 -19.70 -11.77
CA ALA A 154 3.46 -18.48 -12.53
C ALA A 154 3.26 -17.28 -11.61
N PHE A 155 2.66 -17.46 -10.42
CA PHE A 155 2.45 -16.37 -9.47
C PHE A 155 3.77 -15.82 -8.97
N LEU A 156 4.66 -16.74 -8.55
CA LEU A 156 5.99 -16.38 -8.09
C LEU A 156 6.79 -15.66 -9.17
N ASN A 157 6.76 -16.18 -10.39
CA ASN A 157 7.43 -15.54 -11.52
C ASN A 157 6.88 -14.12 -11.76
N GLN A 158 5.58 -13.92 -11.60
CA GLN A 158 4.96 -12.59 -11.72
C GLN A 158 5.35 -11.67 -10.56
N LEU A 159 5.40 -12.16 -9.32
CA LEU A 159 5.87 -11.40 -8.17
C LEU A 159 7.33 -10.95 -8.34
N ASP A 160 8.19 -11.85 -8.82
CA ASP A 160 9.62 -11.56 -9.06
C ASP A 160 9.79 -10.50 -10.16
N GLN A 161 8.93 -10.50 -11.18
CA GLN A 161 8.94 -9.51 -12.28
C GLN A 161 8.23 -8.20 -11.92
N ARG A 162 7.24 -8.25 -11.03
CA ARG A 162 6.35 -7.15 -10.67
C ARG A 162 6.11 -7.16 -9.15
N PRO A 163 7.10 -6.76 -8.35
CA PRO A 163 7.00 -6.81 -6.88
C PRO A 163 5.89 -5.93 -6.29
N TYR A 164 5.31 -5.03 -7.09
CA TYR A 164 4.16 -4.19 -6.73
C TYR A 164 2.79 -4.88 -6.87
N LEU A 165 2.74 -6.14 -7.33
CA LEU A 165 1.49 -6.93 -7.40
C LEU A 165 0.89 -7.23 -6.03
N VAL A 166 1.75 -7.37 -5.02
CA VAL A 166 1.37 -7.47 -3.62
C VAL A 166 1.82 -6.21 -2.90
N ARG A 167 1.13 -5.88 -1.80
CA ARG A 167 1.61 -4.83 -0.90
C ARG A 167 2.97 -5.22 -0.30
N ARG A 168 3.78 -4.22 0.07
CA ARG A 168 5.17 -4.46 0.52
C ARG A 168 5.27 -5.35 1.76
N HIS A 169 4.29 -5.36 2.66
CA HIS A 169 4.26 -6.26 3.82
C HIS A 169 4.15 -7.74 3.40
N THR A 170 3.36 -8.01 2.36
CA THR A 170 3.19 -9.34 1.76
C THR A 170 4.44 -9.73 1.00
N ALA A 171 5.00 -8.82 0.18
CA ALA A 171 6.28 -9.07 -0.50
C ALA A 171 7.37 -9.46 0.50
N ARG A 172 7.57 -8.67 1.56
CA ARG A 172 8.57 -8.94 2.61
C ARG A 172 8.34 -10.28 3.31
N PHE A 173 7.09 -10.60 3.63
CA PHE A 173 6.77 -11.89 4.24
C PHE A 173 7.10 -13.05 3.30
N LEU A 174 6.80 -12.93 2.00
CA LEU A 174 7.15 -13.93 0.99
C LEU A 174 8.66 -14.05 0.76
N ASP A 175 9.39 -12.93 0.75
CA ASP A 175 10.85 -12.91 0.64
C ASP A 175 11.50 -13.58 1.86
N TYR A 176 10.96 -13.34 3.05
CA TYR A 176 11.41 -13.97 4.29
C TYR A 176 11.27 -15.51 4.25
N LEU A 177 10.19 -16.02 3.68
CA LEU A 177 10.02 -17.47 3.54
C LEU A 177 11.13 -18.10 2.68
N ALA A 178 11.80 -17.33 1.82
CA ALA A 178 12.92 -17.79 0.99
C ALA A 178 12.59 -19.11 0.26
N ALA A 179 13.30 -20.21 0.56
CA ALA A 179 13.04 -21.52 -0.03
C ALA A 179 11.64 -22.08 0.29
N ASN A 180 11.04 -21.65 1.41
CA ASN A 180 9.69 -22.04 1.83
C ASN A 180 8.59 -21.20 1.15
N ARG A 181 8.95 -20.21 0.32
CA ARG A 181 7.98 -19.34 -0.37
C ARG A 181 7.04 -20.14 -1.28
N TYR A 182 7.58 -21.06 -2.08
CA TYR A 182 6.77 -21.89 -2.97
C TYR A 182 5.89 -22.92 -2.22
N PRO A 183 6.44 -23.72 -1.28
CA PRO A 183 5.62 -24.61 -0.44
C PRO A 183 4.52 -23.89 0.35
N PHE A 184 4.82 -22.72 0.92
CA PHE A 184 3.82 -21.92 1.63
C PHE A 184 2.64 -21.54 0.72
N LEU A 185 2.92 -21.14 -0.52
CA LEU A 185 1.87 -20.74 -1.46
C LEU A 185 1.07 -21.92 -2.02
N LEU A 186 1.68 -23.08 -2.17
CA LEU A 186 0.94 -24.31 -2.49
C LEU A 186 -0.02 -24.69 -1.36
N GLN A 187 0.46 -24.62 -0.12
CA GLN A 187 -0.40 -24.85 1.05
C GLN A 187 -1.50 -23.78 1.14
N TRP A 188 -1.20 -22.51 0.84
CA TRP A 188 -2.21 -21.45 0.82
C TRP A 188 -3.27 -21.68 -0.27
N ASP A 189 -2.86 -22.08 -1.46
CA ASP A 189 -3.75 -22.44 -2.58
C ASP A 189 -4.71 -23.58 -2.18
N GLU A 190 -4.20 -24.61 -1.50
CA GLU A 190 -5.04 -25.68 -0.95
C GLU A 190 -6.10 -25.13 0.01
N VAL A 191 -5.74 -24.27 0.97
CA VAL A 191 -6.69 -23.63 1.91
C VAL A 191 -7.79 -22.89 1.16
N THR A 192 -7.44 -22.16 0.10
CA THR A 192 -8.43 -21.42 -0.70
C THR A 192 -9.32 -22.35 -1.53
N ASN A 193 -8.77 -23.43 -2.08
CA ASN A 193 -9.47 -24.38 -2.94
C ASN A 193 -10.47 -25.26 -2.18
N VAL A 194 -10.15 -25.62 -0.95
CA VAL A 194 -11.03 -26.49 -0.12
C VAL A 194 -12.09 -25.71 0.65
N TYR A 195 -12.01 -24.36 0.67
CA TYR A 195 -12.92 -23.52 1.43
C TYR A 195 -14.39 -23.82 1.13
N SER A 196 -15.19 -23.94 2.20
CA SER A 196 -16.64 -24.00 2.16
C SER A 196 -17.22 -23.22 3.34
N ASP A 197 -18.46 -22.76 3.24
CA ASP A 197 -19.08 -21.92 4.28
C ASP A 197 -19.12 -22.57 5.67
N ASP A 198 -19.18 -23.91 5.72
CA ASP A 198 -19.21 -24.71 6.94
C ASP A 198 -17.81 -25.09 7.46
N MET A 199 -16.73 -24.73 6.74
CA MET A 199 -15.36 -25.09 7.11
C MET A 199 -14.93 -24.42 8.43
N THR A 200 -14.30 -25.22 9.30
CA THR A 200 -13.60 -24.73 10.49
C THR A 200 -12.08 -24.60 10.27
N VAL A 201 -11.40 -23.90 11.18
CA VAL A 201 -9.94 -23.76 11.15
C VAL A 201 -9.25 -25.12 11.31
N GLU A 202 -9.80 -25.96 12.18
CA GLU A 202 -9.34 -27.32 12.43
C GLU A 202 -9.48 -28.19 11.19
N ASP A 203 -10.60 -28.10 10.46
CA ASP A 203 -10.81 -28.87 9.23
C ASP A 203 -9.78 -28.49 8.16
N ALA A 204 -9.57 -27.19 7.93
CA ALA A 204 -8.57 -26.69 7.00
C ALA A 204 -7.14 -27.14 7.38
N TYR A 205 -6.82 -27.16 8.68
CA TYR A 205 -5.52 -27.60 9.15
C TYR A 205 -5.31 -29.12 9.04
N ILE A 206 -6.35 -29.93 9.30
CA ILE A 206 -6.31 -31.38 9.08
C ILE A 206 -6.13 -31.68 7.59
N GLN A 207 -6.83 -30.95 6.73
CA GLN A 207 -6.69 -31.07 5.28
C GLN A 207 -5.25 -30.76 4.84
N LEU A 208 -4.67 -29.66 5.30
CA LEU A 208 -3.26 -29.33 5.04
C LEU A 208 -2.30 -30.45 5.49
N LYS A 209 -2.49 -30.99 6.69
CA LYS A 209 -1.67 -32.12 7.18
C LYS A 209 -1.80 -33.38 6.34
N THR A 210 -2.97 -33.59 5.74
CA THR A 210 -3.25 -34.75 4.90
C THR A 210 -2.66 -34.56 3.50
N SER A 211 -2.88 -33.40 2.89
CA SER A 211 -2.38 -33.07 1.54
C SER A 211 -0.86 -32.91 1.50
N PHE A 212 -0.22 -32.55 2.61
CA PHE A 212 1.23 -32.34 2.74
C PHE A 212 1.84 -33.26 3.82
N GLU A 213 1.44 -34.53 3.84
CA GLU A 213 1.92 -35.51 4.84
C GLU A 213 3.45 -35.61 4.83
N GLY A 214 4.06 -35.45 6.00
CA GLY A 214 5.52 -35.48 6.17
C GLY A 214 6.23 -34.15 5.91
N GLU A 215 5.52 -33.11 5.48
CA GLU A 215 6.05 -31.76 5.31
C GLU A 215 5.65 -30.83 6.47
N PRO A 216 6.46 -29.79 6.77
CA PRO A 216 6.09 -28.78 7.73
C PRO A 216 4.93 -27.92 7.20
N ILE A 217 3.90 -27.70 8.03
CA ILE A 217 2.81 -26.77 7.70
C ILE A 217 3.28 -25.35 7.96
N LEU A 218 3.37 -24.57 6.89
CA LEU A 218 3.90 -23.20 6.87
C LEU A 218 2.81 -22.15 7.01
N VAL A 219 1.55 -22.49 6.69
CA VAL A 219 0.43 -21.55 6.78
C VAL A 219 0.03 -21.35 8.25
N PRO A 220 0.12 -20.12 8.80
CA PRO A 220 -0.29 -19.87 10.18
C PRO A 220 -1.79 -20.07 10.36
N LEU A 221 -2.21 -20.73 11.45
CA LEU A 221 -3.63 -20.90 11.79
C LEU A 221 -4.41 -19.58 11.82
N ARG A 222 -3.74 -18.47 12.18
CA ARG A 222 -4.37 -17.13 12.19
C ARG A 222 -4.76 -16.66 10.79
N PHE A 223 -4.02 -17.03 9.75
CA PHE A 223 -4.35 -16.70 8.36
C PHE A 223 -5.62 -17.44 7.95
N ILE A 224 -5.67 -18.75 8.24
CA ILE A 224 -6.84 -19.60 7.95
C ILE A 224 -8.08 -19.04 8.65
N LYS A 225 -7.98 -18.77 9.97
CA LYS A 225 -9.07 -18.19 10.75
C LYS A 225 -9.57 -16.87 10.14
N ARG A 226 -8.65 -15.95 9.87
CA ARG A 226 -8.99 -14.63 9.31
C ARG A 226 -9.55 -14.73 7.91
N TYR A 227 -9.13 -15.70 7.12
CA TYR A 227 -9.68 -15.94 5.80
C TYR A 227 -11.12 -16.46 5.87
N ILE A 228 -11.41 -17.43 6.74
CA ILE A 228 -12.78 -17.91 6.99
C ILE A 228 -13.67 -16.76 7.50
N ASP A 229 -13.19 -15.96 8.45
CA ASP A 229 -13.91 -14.78 8.96
C ASP A 229 -14.16 -13.76 7.83
N TRP A 230 -13.16 -13.53 6.97
CA TRP A 230 -13.23 -12.59 5.86
C TRP A 230 -14.25 -13.03 4.79
N GLN A 231 -14.29 -14.32 4.44
CA GLN A 231 -15.29 -14.91 3.55
C GLN A 231 -16.72 -14.79 4.09
N LYS A 232 -16.87 -14.89 5.43
CA LYS A 232 -18.16 -14.80 6.13
C LYS A 232 -18.60 -13.36 6.39
N THR A 233 -17.73 -12.38 6.20
CA THR A 233 -18.05 -10.96 6.41
C THR A 233 -19.00 -10.52 5.29
N PRO A 234 -20.26 -10.13 5.60
CA PRO A 234 -21.16 -9.61 4.59
C PRO A 234 -20.50 -8.40 3.94
N SER A 235 -20.44 -8.37 2.61
CA SER A 235 -19.91 -7.23 1.87
C SER A 235 -20.85 -6.02 2.03
N GLU A 236 -20.83 -5.37 3.18
CA GLU A 236 -21.57 -4.15 3.47
C GLU A 236 -20.84 -2.95 2.85
N GLN A 237 -21.04 -2.78 1.54
CA GLN A 237 -21.41 -1.47 1.02
C GLN A 237 -22.63 -1.64 0.10
N PRO A 238 -23.66 -0.80 0.22
CA PRO A 238 -24.89 -0.94 -0.56
C PRO A 238 -24.59 -0.73 -2.04
N GLY A 239 -24.79 -1.77 -2.86
CA GLY A 239 -24.76 -1.64 -4.32
C GLY A 239 -24.10 -2.75 -5.15
N LYS A 240 -23.70 -3.90 -4.59
CA LYS A 240 -23.15 -5.01 -5.40
C LYS A 240 -24.03 -6.26 -5.37
N LYS A 241 -24.88 -6.39 -6.39
CA LYS A 241 -25.02 -7.69 -7.05
C LYS A 241 -23.64 -8.03 -7.62
N SER A 242 -23.09 -9.18 -7.25
CA SER A 242 -21.89 -9.73 -7.87
C SER A 242 -22.19 -10.10 -9.33
N THR A 243 -22.16 -9.10 -10.20
CA THR A 243 -21.52 -9.24 -11.51
C THR A 243 -20.08 -8.82 -11.29
N LYS A 244 -19.11 -9.65 -11.67
CA LYS A 244 -17.67 -9.31 -11.62
C LYS A 244 -17.49 -7.94 -12.31
N ARG A 245 -17.43 -6.84 -11.56
CA ARG A 245 -17.20 -5.49 -12.13
C ARG A 245 -15.75 -5.45 -12.57
N HIS A 246 -15.55 -5.67 -13.86
CA HIS A 246 -14.27 -5.46 -14.51
C HIS A 246 -13.75 -4.05 -14.19
N ARG A 247 -12.53 -3.94 -13.65
CA ARG A 247 -11.98 -2.66 -13.19
C ARG A 247 -11.20 -2.00 -14.33
N TYR A 248 -11.78 -0.97 -14.92
CA TYR A 248 -11.12 -0.16 -15.94
C TYR A 248 -10.06 0.77 -15.32
N ARG A 249 -8.91 0.90 -15.99
CA ARG A 249 -7.79 1.74 -15.53
C ARG A 249 -8.06 3.20 -15.85
N SER A 250 -7.81 4.08 -14.87
CA SER A 250 -8.02 5.52 -15.04
C SER A 250 -7.03 6.14 -16.02
N PRO A 251 -7.48 7.03 -16.92
CA PRO A 251 -6.60 7.94 -17.63
C PRO A 251 -5.83 8.84 -16.67
N GLN A 252 -4.68 9.34 -17.11
CA GLN A 252 -3.78 10.18 -16.31
C GLN A 252 -3.27 11.37 -17.12
N ILE A 253 -3.26 12.54 -16.48
CA ILE A 253 -2.67 13.74 -17.04
C ILE A 253 -1.20 13.79 -16.62
N ALA A 254 -0.32 14.05 -17.58
CA ALA A 254 1.11 14.19 -17.36
C ALA A 254 1.69 15.34 -18.20
N LEU A 255 2.88 15.78 -17.82
CA LEU A 255 3.68 16.72 -18.58
C LEU A 255 4.76 15.94 -19.34
N ASP A 256 4.70 15.97 -20.68
CA ASP A 256 5.80 15.51 -21.50
C ASP A 256 6.89 16.60 -21.49
N LEU A 257 8.01 16.32 -20.80
CA LEU A 257 9.10 17.27 -20.61
C LEU A 257 9.90 17.53 -21.90
N ASP A 258 10.00 16.53 -22.78
CA ASP A 258 10.72 16.64 -24.05
C ASP A 258 9.91 17.47 -25.04
N ALA A 259 8.61 17.18 -25.16
CA ALA A 259 7.70 17.92 -26.03
C ALA A 259 7.15 19.21 -25.40
N ARG A 260 7.41 19.44 -24.09
CA ARG A 260 6.94 20.57 -23.29
C ARG A 260 5.42 20.79 -23.42
N CYS A 261 4.65 19.73 -23.34
CA CYS A 261 3.20 19.77 -23.53
C CYS A 261 2.46 18.88 -22.54
N LEU A 262 1.22 19.24 -22.23
CA LEU A 262 0.35 18.41 -21.42
C LEU A 262 -0.21 17.26 -22.26
N VAL A 263 -0.23 16.07 -21.68
CA VAL A 263 -0.76 14.87 -22.31
C VAL A 263 -1.76 14.17 -21.40
N LEU A 264 -2.86 13.69 -21.99
CA LEU A 264 -3.79 12.75 -21.39
C LEU A 264 -3.42 11.35 -21.87
N ASN A 265 -2.93 10.53 -20.95
CA ASN A 265 -2.58 9.14 -21.20
C ASN A 265 -3.78 8.26 -20.89
N ILE A 266 -4.36 7.65 -21.92
CA ILE A 266 -5.37 6.62 -21.82
C ILE A 266 -4.65 5.27 -21.77
N PRO A 267 -4.71 4.55 -20.64
CA PRO A 267 -4.01 3.28 -20.52
C PRO A 267 -4.73 2.17 -21.31
N GLU A 268 -3.97 1.14 -21.66
CA GLU A 268 -4.51 -0.14 -22.15
C GLU A 268 -5.59 -0.65 -21.19
N GLN A 269 -6.73 -1.02 -21.76
CA GLN A 269 -7.85 -1.63 -21.05
C GLN A 269 -7.94 -3.10 -21.41
N GLU A 270 -8.18 -3.94 -20.42
CA GLU A 270 -8.68 -5.29 -20.65
C GLU A 270 -10.19 -5.21 -20.86
N ILE A 271 -10.75 -5.99 -21.79
CA ILE A 271 -12.18 -6.04 -22.08
C ILE A 271 -12.70 -7.46 -21.83
N PRO A 272 -13.75 -7.62 -21.01
CA PRO A 272 -14.42 -8.90 -20.83
C PRO A 272 -14.91 -9.50 -22.15
N ILE A 273 -14.73 -10.82 -22.32
CA ILE A 273 -15.07 -11.51 -23.57
C ILE A 273 -16.56 -11.46 -23.92
N ASP A 274 -17.43 -11.38 -22.91
CA ASP A 274 -18.88 -11.27 -23.06
C ASP A 274 -19.34 -9.93 -23.66
N LEU A 275 -18.47 -8.93 -23.64
CA LEU A 275 -18.70 -7.63 -24.28
C LEU A 275 -18.15 -7.57 -25.70
N VAL A 276 -17.40 -8.57 -26.15
CA VAL A 276 -16.77 -8.62 -27.47
C VAL A 276 -17.62 -9.48 -28.42
N SER A 277 -18.12 -8.86 -29.47
CA SER A 277 -18.98 -9.45 -30.51
C SER A 277 -18.23 -9.82 -31.80
N GLY A 278 -17.02 -9.28 -32.05
CA GLY A 278 -16.23 -9.62 -33.23
C GLY A 278 -14.90 -8.88 -33.42
N TYR A 279 -14.24 -9.13 -34.56
CA TYR A 279 -12.89 -8.63 -34.90
C TYR A 279 -12.79 -7.11 -35.20
N ARG A 280 -13.86 -6.34 -34.99
CA ARG A 280 -13.90 -4.88 -35.23
C ARG A 280 -14.39 -4.09 -34.02
N ASP A 281 -14.47 -4.74 -32.87
CA ASP A 281 -14.92 -4.04 -31.68
C ASP A 281 -13.89 -2.98 -31.26
N LYS A 282 -14.39 -1.89 -30.69
CA LYS A 282 -13.58 -0.75 -30.28
C LYS A 282 -14.13 -0.12 -29.01
N LEU A 283 -13.25 0.47 -28.22
CA LEU A 283 -13.67 1.46 -27.25
C LEU A 283 -13.70 2.85 -27.88
N ILE A 284 -14.78 3.57 -27.61
CA ILE A 284 -14.95 4.98 -27.93
C ILE A 284 -14.77 5.74 -26.63
N TRP A 285 -13.77 6.61 -26.61
CA TRP A 285 -13.46 7.54 -25.53
C TRP A 285 -14.06 8.90 -25.87
N ILE A 286 -14.90 9.42 -24.99
CA ILE A 286 -15.40 10.78 -25.03
C ILE A 286 -14.67 11.55 -23.94
N ILE A 287 -13.96 12.60 -24.31
CA ILE A 287 -13.17 13.43 -23.41
C ILE A 287 -13.78 14.82 -23.45
N GLU A 288 -14.18 15.32 -22.31
CA GLU A 288 -14.83 16.61 -22.14
C GLU A 288 -14.03 17.45 -21.15
N TYR A 289 -13.64 18.66 -21.55
CA TYR A 289 -13.05 19.64 -20.65
C TYR A 289 -13.27 21.04 -21.20
N ALA A 290 -13.67 21.98 -20.33
CA ALA A 290 -13.97 23.37 -20.67
C ALA A 290 -14.85 23.52 -21.93
N GLY A 291 -15.97 22.78 -21.94
CA GLY A 291 -16.99 22.84 -22.99
C GLY A 291 -16.61 22.17 -24.32
N GLU A 292 -15.35 21.75 -24.52
CA GLU A 292 -14.92 21.02 -25.71
C GLU A 292 -15.05 19.51 -25.53
N ILE A 293 -15.62 18.83 -26.53
CA ILE A 293 -15.78 17.37 -26.56
C ILE A 293 -14.92 16.78 -27.66
N SER A 294 -14.05 15.86 -27.29
CA SER A 294 -13.20 15.09 -28.20
C SER A 294 -13.59 13.62 -28.19
N ARG A 295 -13.56 12.98 -29.36
CA ARG A 295 -13.83 11.55 -29.54
C ARG A 295 -12.58 10.83 -30.04
N VAL A 296 -12.19 9.78 -29.34
CA VAL A 296 -11.03 8.93 -29.70
C VAL A 296 -11.46 7.47 -29.71
N GLU A 297 -10.91 6.68 -30.63
CA GLU A 297 -11.24 5.27 -30.76
C GLU A 297 -10.00 4.40 -30.58
N THR A 298 -10.12 3.35 -29.76
CA THR A 298 -9.09 2.30 -29.60
C THR A 298 -9.69 0.97 -29.99
N TYR A 299 -9.04 0.24 -30.91
CA TYR A 299 -9.52 -1.08 -31.32
C TYR A 299 -9.25 -2.13 -30.26
N ILE A 300 -10.20 -3.05 -30.11
CA ILE A 300 -10.08 -4.20 -29.22
C ILE A 300 -9.44 -5.34 -30.01
N TYR A 301 -8.33 -5.86 -29.51
CA TYR A 301 -7.62 -6.98 -30.12
C TYR A 301 -7.43 -8.11 -29.11
N LYS A 302 -7.35 -9.34 -29.61
CA LYS A 302 -7.01 -10.49 -28.79
C LYS A 302 -5.49 -10.61 -28.70
N ASN A 303 -4.93 -10.39 -27.52
CA ASN A 303 -3.53 -10.65 -27.25
C ASN A 303 -3.31 -12.16 -27.18
N VAL A 304 -2.53 -12.71 -28.12
CA VAL A 304 -2.33 -14.17 -28.25
C VAL A 304 -1.54 -14.74 -27.07
N LEU A 305 -0.64 -13.96 -26.47
CA LEU A 305 0.24 -14.42 -25.39
C LEU A 305 -0.50 -14.50 -24.05
N THR A 306 -1.37 -13.53 -23.77
CA THR A 306 -2.14 -13.48 -22.51
C THR A 306 -3.54 -14.07 -22.65
N ASN A 307 -3.97 -14.38 -23.87
CA ASN A 307 -5.32 -14.82 -24.22
C ASN A 307 -6.42 -13.85 -23.73
N LYS A 308 -6.09 -12.55 -23.60
CA LYS A 308 -7.00 -11.48 -23.15
C LYS A 308 -7.39 -10.56 -24.32
N HIS A 309 -8.55 -9.92 -24.23
CA HIS A 309 -8.93 -8.85 -25.15
C HIS A 309 -8.48 -7.52 -24.58
N LEU A 310 -7.63 -6.80 -25.31
CA LEU A 310 -6.98 -5.57 -24.85
C LEU A 310 -7.23 -4.42 -25.83
N THR A 311 -7.04 -3.19 -25.38
CA THR A 311 -6.95 -2.00 -26.23
C THR A 311 -5.55 -1.42 -26.20
N ASP A 312 -5.14 -0.73 -27.26
CA ASP A 312 -3.89 0.02 -27.22
C ASP A 312 -3.96 1.18 -26.22
N ALA A 313 -2.81 1.49 -25.60
CA ALA A 313 -2.63 2.72 -24.84
C ALA A 313 -2.45 3.90 -25.82
N ILE A 314 -3.05 5.04 -25.51
CA ILE A 314 -2.96 6.27 -26.32
C ILE A 314 -2.50 7.43 -25.45
N SER A 315 -1.62 8.26 -26.00
CA SER A 315 -1.27 9.55 -25.41
C SER A 315 -1.81 10.67 -26.28
N LEU A 316 -2.69 11.50 -25.72
CA LEU A 316 -3.34 12.60 -26.41
C LEU A 316 -2.76 13.92 -25.93
N LYS A 317 -2.33 14.78 -26.84
CA LYS A 317 -1.87 16.13 -26.49
C LYS A 317 -3.06 16.99 -26.10
N LEU A 318 -3.09 17.45 -24.85
CA LEU A 318 -4.09 18.40 -24.36
C LEU A 318 -3.77 19.78 -24.92
N ARG A 319 -4.79 20.44 -25.46
CA ARG A 319 -4.67 21.77 -26.06
C ARG A 319 -5.50 22.73 -25.25
N GLN A 320 -5.07 23.99 -25.19
CA GLN A 320 -5.90 25.01 -24.59
C GLN A 320 -7.22 25.12 -25.36
N PRO A 321 -8.38 25.06 -24.68
CA PRO A 321 -9.68 25.24 -25.30
C PRO A 321 -9.79 26.62 -25.96
N THR A 322 -10.67 26.71 -26.94
CA THR A 322 -10.92 27.95 -27.70
C THR A 322 -11.57 29.03 -26.83
N SER A 323 -12.36 28.62 -25.84
CA SER A 323 -12.96 29.48 -24.81
C SER A 323 -12.44 29.09 -23.42
N LEU A 324 -12.03 30.07 -22.62
CA LEU A 324 -11.61 29.88 -21.23
C LEU A 324 -12.70 30.30 -20.22
N ASP A 325 -13.92 30.57 -20.70
CA ASP A 325 -15.03 30.99 -19.84
C ASP A 325 -15.60 29.83 -19.01
N ASP A 326 -15.30 28.58 -19.39
CA ASP A 326 -15.75 27.37 -18.73
C ASP A 326 -14.73 26.87 -17.69
N ASP A 327 -15.23 26.22 -16.64
CA ASP A 327 -14.43 25.70 -15.54
C ASP A 327 -13.41 24.66 -16.04
N LEU A 328 -12.12 24.97 -15.90
CA LEU A 328 -11.03 24.07 -16.23
C LEU A 328 -10.77 23.03 -15.14
N SER A 329 -11.40 23.12 -13.97
CA SER A 329 -11.10 22.33 -12.75
C SER A 329 -11.10 20.81 -12.94
N LEU A 330 -11.75 20.31 -14.00
CA LEU A 330 -12.00 18.91 -14.24
C LEU A 330 -11.92 18.56 -15.74
N ILE A 331 -11.37 17.38 -16.04
CA ILE A 331 -11.51 16.69 -17.33
C ILE A 331 -12.38 15.45 -17.10
N GLY A 332 -13.55 15.43 -17.74
CA GLY A 332 -14.42 14.26 -17.79
C GLY A 332 -13.96 13.31 -18.89
N VAL A 333 -13.80 12.03 -18.57
CA VAL A 333 -13.50 10.99 -19.56
C VAL A 333 -14.52 9.87 -19.44
N GLN A 334 -15.15 9.51 -20.54
CA GLN A 334 -16.15 8.44 -20.61
C GLN A 334 -15.73 7.42 -21.66
N ALA A 335 -15.92 6.14 -21.35
CA ALA A 335 -15.65 5.03 -22.26
C ALA A 335 -16.96 4.30 -22.62
N TYR A 336 -17.08 3.97 -23.90
CA TYR A 336 -18.20 3.26 -24.49
C TYR A 336 -17.69 2.13 -25.37
N ILE A 337 -18.43 1.04 -25.51
CA ILE A 337 -18.07 -0.06 -26.41
C ILE A 337 -18.88 0.00 -27.70
N ASN A 338 -18.20 0.06 -28.85
CA ASN A 338 -18.75 0.10 -30.21
C ASN A 338 -19.64 1.32 -30.58
N ASP A 339 -20.52 1.75 -29.68
CA ASP A 339 -21.45 2.87 -29.83
C ASP A 339 -21.66 3.61 -28.50
N ILE A 340 -21.98 4.91 -28.56
CA ILE A 340 -22.23 5.80 -27.42
C ILE A 340 -23.41 5.34 -26.54
N ASN A 341 -24.23 4.42 -27.02
CA ASN A 341 -25.34 3.84 -26.27
C ASN A 341 -24.91 2.69 -25.34
N GLN A 342 -23.67 2.19 -25.47
CA GLN A 342 -23.14 1.10 -24.65
C GLN A 342 -22.07 1.62 -23.70
N TYR A 343 -22.52 2.33 -22.67
CA TYR A 343 -21.67 2.92 -21.65
C TYR A 343 -20.90 1.85 -20.86
N LEU A 344 -19.61 2.13 -20.64
CA LEU A 344 -18.70 1.25 -19.92
C LEU A 344 -18.30 1.84 -18.57
N HIS A 345 -17.70 3.04 -18.59
CA HIS A 345 -17.15 3.68 -17.38
C HIS A 345 -16.88 5.18 -17.59
N SER A 346 -16.71 5.92 -16.50
CA SER A 346 -16.35 7.34 -16.50
C SER A 346 -15.32 7.68 -15.42
N TRP A 347 -14.53 8.71 -15.66
CA TRP A 347 -13.54 9.26 -14.74
C TRP A 347 -13.60 10.78 -14.76
N ASP A 348 -13.52 11.37 -13.57
CA ASP A 348 -13.37 12.81 -13.41
C ASP A 348 -11.94 13.08 -12.92
N LEU A 349 -11.16 13.78 -13.73
CA LEU A 349 -9.74 14.04 -13.50
C LEU A 349 -9.56 15.50 -13.07
N PRO A 350 -9.05 15.78 -11.86
CA PRO A 350 -8.73 17.15 -11.45
C PRO A 350 -7.71 17.79 -12.39
N PHE A 351 -8.00 19.00 -12.85
CA PHE A 351 -7.19 19.74 -13.80
C PHE A 351 -7.21 21.23 -13.45
N ALA A 352 -6.08 21.80 -13.04
CA ALA A 352 -5.95 23.25 -12.78
C ALA A 352 -7.12 23.95 -12.02
N PRO A 353 -7.62 23.42 -10.88
CA PRO A 353 -8.78 24.00 -10.18
C PRO A 353 -8.57 25.43 -9.64
N GLU A 354 -7.32 25.87 -9.57
CA GLU A 354 -6.93 27.24 -9.17
C GLU A 354 -6.03 27.85 -10.26
N ASP A 355 -6.25 27.49 -11.52
CA ASP A 355 -5.45 27.90 -12.70
C ASP A 355 -3.98 27.44 -12.67
N TYR A 356 -3.65 26.46 -11.83
CA TYR A 356 -2.32 25.82 -11.84
C TYR A 356 -2.33 24.33 -11.51
N ILE A 357 -1.29 23.63 -11.96
CA ILE A 357 -0.98 22.23 -11.67
C ILE A 357 0.51 22.12 -11.36
N VAL A 358 0.85 21.30 -10.37
CA VAL A 358 2.25 21.03 -10.02
C VAL A 358 2.64 19.63 -10.50
N PHE A 359 3.79 19.53 -11.15
CA PHE A 359 4.40 18.30 -11.63
C PHE A 359 5.73 18.02 -10.93
N ASP A 360 6.06 16.74 -10.78
CA ASP A 360 7.40 16.31 -10.41
C ASP A 360 8.38 16.31 -11.60
N ASP A 361 9.63 15.97 -11.33
CA ASP A 361 10.70 15.86 -12.32
C ASP A 361 10.52 14.74 -13.35
N SER A 362 9.52 13.87 -13.16
CA SER A 362 9.10 12.85 -14.13
C SER A 362 7.86 13.26 -14.93
N GLY A 363 7.35 14.47 -14.72
CA GLY A 363 6.16 14.98 -15.40
C GLY A 363 4.84 14.43 -14.84
N LYS A 364 4.82 13.87 -13.62
CA LYS A 364 3.59 13.38 -12.97
C LYS A 364 3.00 14.45 -12.06
N ILE A 365 1.66 14.51 -12.00
CA ILE A 365 0.95 15.45 -11.14
C ILE A 365 1.24 15.17 -9.65
N VAL A 366 1.51 16.23 -8.90
CA VAL A 366 1.66 16.22 -7.46
C VAL A 366 0.34 16.65 -6.82
N HIS A 367 -0.34 15.73 -6.14
CA HIS A 367 -1.66 15.98 -5.56
C HIS A 367 -1.63 16.62 -4.15
N SER A 368 -0.48 17.15 -3.71
CA SER A 368 -0.32 17.76 -2.38
C SER A 368 0.38 19.11 -2.48
N ASN A 369 -0.07 20.07 -1.67
CA ASN A 369 0.61 21.34 -1.44
C ASN A 369 1.92 21.20 -0.65
N ARG A 370 2.23 20.00 -0.14
CA ARG A 370 3.47 19.67 0.57
C ARG A 370 4.33 18.74 -0.26
N ILE A 371 5.47 19.24 -0.73
CA ILE A 371 6.29 18.54 -1.71
C ILE A 371 7.62 18.14 -1.08
N SER A 372 7.99 16.87 -1.25
CA SER A 372 9.27 16.29 -0.78
C SER A 372 10.40 16.43 -1.80
N LYS A 373 10.08 16.83 -3.03
CA LYS A 373 11.02 16.98 -4.15
C LYS A 373 11.74 18.32 -4.08
N LYS A 374 13.02 18.32 -4.45
CA LYS A 374 13.88 19.51 -4.46
C LYS A 374 13.49 20.51 -5.54
N ASN A 375 13.00 19.99 -6.67
CA ASN A 375 12.57 20.75 -7.83
C ASN A 375 11.17 20.28 -8.23
N VAL A 376 10.35 21.21 -8.68
CA VAL A 376 9.01 20.93 -9.23
C VAL A 376 8.80 21.78 -10.47
N ILE A 377 7.85 21.36 -11.29
CA ILE A 377 7.44 22.13 -12.46
C ILE A 377 6.01 22.57 -12.25
N LEU A 378 5.78 23.87 -12.18
CA LEU A 378 4.46 24.45 -12.04
C LEU A 378 3.95 24.85 -13.43
N PHE A 379 2.88 24.22 -13.88
CA PHE A 379 2.06 24.72 -14.98
C PHE A 379 1.06 25.71 -14.40
N ALA A 380 1.13 26.97 -14.79
CA ALA A 380 0.27 28.02 -14.23
C ALA A 380 -0.16 29.03 -15.29
N ALA A 381 -1.36 29.58 -15.13
CA ALA A 381 -1.84 30.67 -15.97
C ALA A 381 -0.93 31.91 -15.85
N GLU A 382 -0.83 32.72 -16.89
CA GLU A 382 0.05 33.90 -16.92
C GLU A 382 -0.20 34.92 -15.80
N HIS A 383 -1.42 34.97 -15.28
CA HIS A 383 -1.78 35.88 -14.19
C HIS A 383 -1.29 35.40 -12.81
N LEU A 384 -0.80 34.15 -12.71
CA LEU A 384 -0.15 33.58 -11.53
C LEU A 384 1.35 33.83 -11.60
N LYS A 385 1.91 34.48 -10.58
CA LYS A 385 3.33 34.82 -10.51
C LYS A 385 3.99 34.08 -9.35
N VAL A 386 5.10 33.41 -9.63
CA VAL A 386 5.97 32.87 -8.59
C VAL A 386 6.74 34.03 -7.98
N ILE A 387 6.44 34.38 -6.73
CA ILE A 387 7.02 35.55 -6.04
C ILE A 387 8.15 35.18 -5.06
N SER A 388 8.32 33.89 -4.74
CA SER A 388 9.47 33.39 -3.97
C SER A 388 10.05 32.11 -4.60
N GLY A 389 11.38 32.02 -4.66
CA GLY A 389 12.11 30.92 -5.31
C GLY A 389 12.76 31.30 -6.64
N GLU A 390 13.74 30.50 -7.07
CA GLU A 390 14.29 30.61 -8.41
C GLU A 390 13.35 29.91 -9.39
N ALA A 391 12.75 30.68 -10.30
CA ALA A 391 11.85 30.17 -11.32
C ALA A 391 12.39 30.51 -12.72
N TYR A 392 12.55 29.48 -13.55
CA TYR A 392 12.78 29.67 -14.98
C TYR A 392 11.46 29.48 -15.73
N HIS A 393 11.18 30.39 -16.65
CA HIS A 393 9.95 30.39 -17.43
C HIS A 393 10.20 29.74 -18.78
N ASP A 394 9.40 28.73 -19.09
CA ASP A 394 9.34 28.13 -20.42
C ASP A 394 7.90 28.22 -20.97
N SER A 395 7.80 28.35 -22.29
CA SER A 395 6.53 28.26 -23.01
C SER A 395 6.00 26.82 -23.00
N VAL A 396 4.69 26.67 -22.83
CA VAL A 396 4.03 25.37 -22.90
C VAL A 396 3.39 25.22 -24.28
N VAL A 397 3.72 24.14 -24.99
CA VAL A 397 3.15 23.90 -26.32
C VAL A 397 1.64 23.65 -26.17
N PHE A 398 0.86 24.29 -27.05
CA PHE A 398 -0.61 24.29 -27.07
C PHE A 398 -1.31 25.05 -25.94
N TRP A 399 -0.58 25.69 -25.03
CA TRP A 399 -1.15 26.47 -23.92
C TRP A 399 -0.57 27.88 -23.87
N PRO A 400 -0.93 28.76 -24.82
CA PRO A 400 -0.35 30.10 -24.95
C PRO A 400 -0.61 31.00 -23.72
N ASN A 401 -1.67 30.77 -22.96
CA ASN A 401 -2.01 31.59 -21.78
C ASN A 401 -1.44 31.02 -20.47
N TYR A 402 -0.58 30.00 -20.58
CA TYR A 402 0.05 29.32 -19.45
C TYR A 402 1.56 29.29 -19.62
N ARG A 403 2.26 29.06 -18.52
CA ARG A 403 3.72 28.92 -18.49
C ARG A 403 4.11 27.71 -17.65
N LEU A 404 5.27 27.14 -17.97
CA LEU A 404 5.96 26.21 -17.10
C LEU A 404 6.98 27.00 -16.29
N HIS A 405 6.89 26.88 -14.97
CA HIS A 405 7.86 27.42 -14.03
C HIS A 405 8.63 26.25 -13.45
N SER A 406 9.91 26.13 -13.81
CA SER A 406 10.81 25.22 -13.10
C SER A 406 11.22 25.87 -11.80
N ILE A 407 10.70 25.35 -10.69
CA ILE A 407 10.86 25.93 -9.36
C ILE A 407 11.84 25.07 -8.59
N ALA A 408 12.98 25.67 -8.23
CA ALA A 408 13.89 25.10 -7.26
C ALA A 408 13.58 25.69 -5.88
N PHE A 409 13.29 24.83 -4.90
CA PHE A 409 13.04 25.31 -3.53
C PHE A 409 14.31 25.88 -2.88
N GLY A 410 15.51 25.42 -3.28
CA GLY A 410 16.75 25.80 -2.61
C GLY A 410 16.67 25.62 -1.09
N ASP A 411 16.98 26.68 -0.36
CA ASP A 411 16.85 26.78 1.10
C ASP A 411 15.47 27.26 1.58
N LEU A 412 14.55 27.62 0.67
CA LEU A 412 13.21 28.09 1.03
C LEU A 412 12.33 26.94 1.54
N GLU A 413 11.58 27.21 2.60
CA GLU A 413 10.60 26.28 3.19
C GLU A 413 9.28 26.26 2.43
N ALA A 414 9.00 27.29 1.62
CA ALA A 414 7.84 27.36 0.76
C ALA A 414 8.11 28.26 -0.44
N VAL A 415 7.44 27.94 -1.54
CA VAL A 415 7.35 28.77 -2.74
C VAL A 415 5.95 29.34 -2.80
N THR A 416 5.85 30.64 -2.97
CA THR A 416 4.58 31.35 -2.99
C THR A 416 4.25 31.76 -4.41
N VAL A 417 3.03 31.43 -4.81
CA VAL A 417 2.42 31.84 -6.07
C VAL A 417 1.35 32.88 -5.74
N GLU A 418 1.40 34.03 -6.38
CA GLU A 418 0.42 35.10 -6.22
C GLU A 418 -0.45 35.19 -7.48
N ASN A 419 -1.76 35.21 -7.28
CA ASN A 419 -2.71 35.58 -8.31
C ASN A 419 -2.79 37.10 -8.39
N SER A 420 -2.24 37.66 -9.46
CA SER A 420 -2.16 39.11 -9.67
C SER A 420 -3.52 39.79 -9.89
N ILE A 421 -4.57 39.04 -10.20
CA ILE A 421 -5.93 39.56 -10.41
C ILE A 421 -6.67 39.62 -9.07
N SER A 422 -6.65 38.53 -8.30
CA SER A 422 -7.39 38.42 -7.03
C SER A 422 -6.60 38.85 -5.80
N GLY A 423 -5.28 38.99 -5.92
CA GLY A 423 -4.37 39.23 -4.79
C GLY A 423 -4.24 38.02 -3.84
N LYS A 424 -4.82 36.87 -4.19
CA LYS A 424 -4.69 35.64 -3.40
C LYS A 424 -3.29 35.06 -3.54
N THR A 425 -2.74 34.57 -2.44
CA THR A 425 -1.46 33.87 -2.42
C THR A 425 -1.67 32.40 -2.09
N TYR A 426 -0.92 31.56 -2.78
CA TYR A 426 -0.91 30.12 -2.63
C TYR A 426 0.51 29.71 -2.24
N ALA A 427 0.64 28.98 -1.13
CA ALA A 427 1.93 28.46 -0.69
C ALA A 427 2.08 26.99 -1.09
N ILE A 428 3.11 26.71 -1.87
CA ILE A 428 3.62 25.37 -2.12
C ILE A 428 4.72 25.14 -1.08
N GLU A 429 4.41 24.37 -0.04
CA GLU A 429 5.32 24.15 1.08
C GLU A 429 6.30 23.03 0.75
N LYS A 430 7.59 23.29 0.95
CA LYS A 430 8.58 22.23 1.10
C LYS A 430 8.22 21.48 2.37
N LYS A 431 8.14 20.16 2.30
CA LYS A 431 7.90 19.37 3.50
C LYS A 431 9.07 19.58 4.47
N LEU A 432 8.86 20.37 5.51
CA LEU A 432 9.84 20.62 6.56
C LEU A 432 10.19 19.32 7.27
N GLY A 433 11.43 18.92 7.10
CA GLY A 433 12.04 17.77 7.73
C GLY A 433 13.52 17.75 7.39
N PRO A 434 14.35 16.98 8.10
CA PRO A 434 15.71 16.70 7.66
C PRO A 434 15.65 16.08 6.25
N ASN A 435 16.77 15.75 5.62
CA ASN A 435 16.72 14.72 4.58
C ASN A 435 16.10 13.46 5.21
N ILE A 436 14.77 13.31 5.10
CA ILE A 436 13.97 12.19 5.56
C ILE A 436 13.96 11.25 4.36
N PRO A 437 14.53 10.04 4.46
CA PRO A 437 14.21 8.99 3.51
C PRO A 437 12.70 8.78 3.53
N GLU A 438 12.03 9.04 2.41
CA GLU A 438 10.70 8.50 2.18
C GLU A 438 10.83 6.98 2.23
N LEU A 439 10.25 6.33 3.23
CA LEU A 439 9.72 4.98 3.00
C LEU A 439 8.62 5.17 1.94
N ARG A 440 8.90 4.80 0.68
CA ARG A 440 7.91 4.86 -0.41
C ARG A 440 6.59 4.25 0.07
N GLY A 441 5.54 5.09 0.19
CA GLY A 441 4.14 4.62 0.25
C GLY A 441 3.23 5.00 1.43
N GLY A 442 3.63 5.82 2.41
CA GLY A 442 2.75 6.29 3.52
C GLY A 442 2.72 5.32 4.72
N ILE A 443 2.72 5.73 5.99
CA ILE A 443 1.90 6.74 6.67
C ILE A 443 2.78 7.74 7.44
N VAL A 444 2.33 9.00 7.51
CA VAL A 444 2.95 10.06 8.31
C VAL A 444 2.75 9.75 9.79
N PHE A 445 3.83 9.48 10.52
CA PHE A 445 3.83 9.66 11.97
C PHE A 445 3.93 11.16 12.25
N GLN A 446 2.87 11.74 12.78
CA GLN A 446 2.97 13.05 13.42
C GLN A 446 3.56 12.84 14.82
N ASN A 447 4.59 13.61 15.15
CA ASN A 447 5.05 13.76 16.52
C ASN A 447 3.96 14.52 17.31
N ASN A 448 3.50 13.92 18.40
CA ASN A 448 3.80 14.42 19.75
C ASN A 448 3.74 13.27 20.75
#